data_AF-A0A5B0E9A9-F1
#
_entry.id   AF-A0A5B0E9A9-F1
#
_cell.length_a   1.000
_cell.length_b   1.000
_cell.length_c   1.000
_cell.angle_alpha   90.00
_cell.angle_beta   90.00
_cell.angle_gamma   90.00
#
_symmetry.space_group_name_H-M   'P 1'
#
loop_
_entity.id
_entity.type
_entity.pdbx_description
1 polymer ?
#
loop_
_entity_poly.entity_id
_entity_poly.type
_entity_poly.pdbx_seq_one_letter_code
_entity_poly.pdbx_strand_id
1 'polypeptide(L)'
;MENTTSWTRYLGVSLRPFSGHAPLSLILRGALQAAICIVLLVVGIRMRAEMRQLAAVDAGAAQLGAFLVLAGVVLVVLALAALVKIAVGILDLVPRTSVPGTVISISERKFLDFLPDVVNNALWDRKNNNVGLSWAERRRVRHELVIDTGNGTRAWTLRNRRKARGLLPGQAITVVASPLVGYVERIEPRH
;
A
#
# COMPACT_ATOMS: atom_id res chain seq x y z
N MET A 1 -32.11 7.55 0.25
CA MET A 1 -31.51 8.35 1.32
C MET A 1 -30.00 8.17 1.27
N GLU A 2 -29.32 9.11 0.62
CA GLU A 2 -27.87 9.24 0.63
C GLU A 2 -27.42 9.66 2.02
N ASN A 3 -26.59 8.85 2.67
CA ASN A 3 -25.91 9.27 3.89
C ASN A 3 -24.65 8.45 4.15
N THR A 4 -23.75 8.36 3.17
CA THR A 4 -22.32 8.19 3.44
C THR A 4 -21.46 8.81 2.32
N THR A 5 -21.02 10.04 2.62
CA THR A 5 -19.64 10.54 2.46
C THR A 5 -19.07 10.86 1.08
N SER A 6 -19.58 11.94 0.45
CA SER A 6 -18.83 12.71 -0.57
C SER A 6 -17.46 13.17 -0.05
N TRP A 7 -17.37 13.51 1.25
CA TRP A 7 -16.13 13.90 1.92
C TRP A 7 -15.07 12.79 2.00
N THR A 8 -15.46 11.51 2.16
CA THR A 8 -14.48 10.39 2.11
C THR A 8 -13.96 10.10 0.70
N ARG A 9 -14.73 10.46 -0.34
CA ARG A 9 -14.25 10.47 -1.73
C ARG A 9 -13.19 11.56 -1.93
N TYR A 10 -13.40 12.73 -1.33
CA TYR A 10 -12.53 13.90 -1.46
C TYR A 10 -11.23 13.79 -0.66
N LEU A 11 -11.28 13.27 0.57
CA LEU A 11 -10.10 13.14 1.43
C LEU A 11 -9.21 11.95 1.06
N GLY A 12 -9.62 11.09 0.12
CA GLY A 12 -8.93 9.82 -0.16
C GLY A 12 -8.96 8.82 1.01
N VAL A 13 -9.53 9.22 2.15
CA VAL A 13 -9.78 8.43 3.36
C VAL A 13 -11.21 7.89 3.33
N SER A 14 -11.62 7.25 2.23
CA SER A 14 -12.48 6.08 2.48
C SER A 14 -11.55 5.01 3.03
N LEU A 15 -12.05 4.19 3.95
CA LEU A 15 -11.39 2.99 4.48
C LEU A 15 -11.20 1.98 3.33
N ARG A 16 -10.40 2.36 2.32
CA ARG A 16 -10.13 1.62 1.10
C ARG A 16 -9.18 0.52 1.52
N PRO A 17 -9.43 -0.75 1.20
CA PRO A 17 -8.46 -1.78 1.51
C PRO A 17 -7.16 -1.49 0.72
N PHE A 18 -6.12 -1.14 1.48
CA PHE A 18 -5.25 0.02 1.17
C PHE A 18 -4.07 -0.28 0.22
N SER A 19 -4.04 -1.42 -0.45
CA SER A 19 -2.81 -1.77 -1.19
C SER A 19 -3.02 -2.46 -2.53
N GLY A 20 -4.13 -3.21 -2.70
CA GLY A 20 -4.35 -4.05 -3.89
C GLY A 20 -3.16 -4.98 -4.18
N HIS A 21 -2.35 -5.30 -3.17
CA HIS A 21 -1.23 -6.22 -3.29
C HIS A 21 -1.72 -7.65 -3.10
N ALA A 22 -1.21 -8.57 -3.91
CA ALA A 22 -1.45 -9.98 -3.68
C ALA A 22 -0.98 -10.36 -2.26
N PRO A 23 -1.76 -11.14 -1.49
CA PRO A 23 -1.42 -11.51 -0.11
C PRO A 23 -0.05 -12.20 -0.01
N LEU A 24 0.28 -13.07 -0.97
CA LEU A 24 1.60 -13.70 -1.06
C LEU A 24 2.74 -12.69 -1.23
N SER A 25 2.52 -11.61 -2.00
CA SER A 25 3.52 -10.55 -2.18
C SER A 25 3.75 -9.77 -0.88
N LEU A 26 2.72 -9.60 -0.04
CA LEU A 26 2.84 -8.99 1.27
C LEU A 26 3.65 -9.86 2.23
N ILE A 27 3.39 -11.17 2.25
CA ILE A 27 4.15 -12.13 3.05
C ILE A 27 5.61 -12.11 2.65
N LEU A 28 5.92 -12.21 1.35
CA LEU A 28 7.30 -12.24 0.87
C LEU A 28 8.06 -10.95 1.22
N ARG A 29 7.42 -9.79 1.05
CA ARG A 29 7.99 -8.50 1.43
C ARG A 29 8.19 -8.37 2.94
N GLY A 30 7.23 -8.86 3.72
CA GLY A 30 7.33 -8.91 5.17
C GLY A 30 8.48 -9.81 5.63
N ALA A 31 8.60 -11.01 5.05
CA ALA A 31 9.68 -11.96 5.35
C ALA A 31 11.06 -11.37 5.02
N LEU A 32 11.21 -10.76 3.84
CA LEU A 32 12.46 -10.10 3.43
C LEU A 32 12.80 -8.93 4.37
N GLN A 33 11.81 -8.09 4.70
CA GLN A 33 12.01 -6.97 5.62
C GLN A 33 12.41 -7.46 7.02
N ALA A 34 11.77 -8.52 7.53
CA ALA A 34 12.11 -9.12 8.82
C ALA A 34 13.55 -9.66 8.81
N ALA A 35 13.95 -10.39 7.76
CA ALA A 35 15.31 -10.90 7.61
C ALA A 35 16.35 -9.77 7.64
N ILE A 36 16.12 -8.68 6.91
CA ILE A 36 17.00 -7.51 6.91
C ILE A 36 17.06 -6.87 8.30
N CYS A 37 15.91 -6.68 8.96
CA CYS A 37 15.87 -6.10 10.31
C CYS A 37 16.64 -6.95 11.32
N ILE A 38 16.51 -8.28 11.26
CA ILE A 38 17.23 -9.21 12.13
C ILE A 38 18.74 -9.08 11.92
N VAL A 39 19.21 -9.09 10.67
CA VAL A 39 20.64 -8.96 10.35
C VAL A 39 21.18 -7.62 10.86
N LEU A 40 20.48 -6.51 10.60
CA LEU A 40 20.90 -5.19 11.07
C LEU A 40 20.89 -5.06 12.59
N LEU A 41 19.92 -5.67 13.28
CA LEU A 41 19.88 -5.71 14.74
C LEU A 41 21.06 -6.49 15.31
N VAL A 42 21.38 -7.68 14.76
CA VAL A 42 22.52 -8.48 15.20
C VAL A 42 23.83 -7.71 15.03
N VAL A 43 24.03 -7.09 13.88
CA VAL A 43 25.21 -6.25 13.61
C VAL A 43 25.27 -5.06 14.57
N GLY A 44 24.15 -4.34 14.74
CA GLY A 44 24.07 -3.18 15.62
C GLY A 44 24.31 -3.51 17.09
N ILE A 45 23.81 -4.66 17.57
CA ILE A 45 24.07 -5.14 18.94
C ILE A 45 25.55 -5.46 19.13
N ARG A 46 26.19 -6.13 18.16
CA ARG A 46 27.64 -6.40 18.21
C ARG A 46 28.45 -5.11 18.20
N MET A 47 28.17 -4.19 17.27
CA MET A 47 28.84 -2.89 17.22
C MET A 47 28.66 -2.09 18.52
N ARG A 48 27.47 -2.15 19.13
CA ARG A 48 27.22 -1.48 20.40
C ARG A 48 28.04 -2.07 21.54
N ALA A 49 28.27 -3.38 21.56
CA ALA A 49 29.12 -4.01 22.56
C ALA A 49 30.57 -3.49 22.47
N GLU A 50 31.12 -3.40 21.26
CA GLU A 50 32.44 -2.82 21.00
C GLU A 50 32.50 -1.34 21.40
N MET A 51 31.51 -0.54 21.01
CA MET A 51 31.46 0.89 21.33
C MET A 51 31.37 1.16 22.84
N ARG A 52 30.73 0.28 23.61
CA ARG A 52 30.70 0.39 25.08
C ARG A 52 32.08 0.22 25.71
N GLN A 53 32.94 -0.62 25.13
CA GLN A 53 34.31 -0.81 25.61
C GLN A 53 35.18 0.43 25.29
N LEU A 54 34.96 1.02 24.11
CA LEU A 54 35.69 2.21 23.64
C LEU A 54 35.23 3.52 24.30
N ALA A 55 33.98 3.57 24.78
CA ALA A 55 33.38 4.76 25.38
C ALA A 55 34.08 5.27 26.65
N ALA A 56 34.93 4.44 27.28
CA ALA A 56 35.75 4.87 28.42
C ALA A 56 36.92 5.79 28.01
N VAL A 57 37.29 5.79 26.73
CA VAL A 57 38.48 6.48 26.20
C VAL A 57 38.13 7.46 25.08
N ASP A 58 36.97 7.32 24.45
CA ASP A 58 36.50 8.21 23.38
C ASP A 58 35.03 8.62 23.57
N ALA A 59 34.79 9.93 23.68
CA ALA A 59 33.44 10.50 23.77
C ALA A 59 32.64 10.32 22.45
N GLY A 60 33.32 10.24 21.30
CA GLY A 60 32.71 9.95 20.01
C GLY A 60 32.07 8.56 19.96
N ALA A 61 32.75 7.56 20.54
CA ALA A 61 32.22 6.21 20.70
C ALA A 61 30.95 6.16 21.56
N ALA A 62 30.85 7.00 22.61
CA ALA A 62 29.63 7.09 23.43
C ALA A 62 28.44 7.65 22.63
N GLN A 63 28.67 8.69 21.82
CA GLN A 63 27.63 9.29 20.98
C GLN A 63 27.16 8.33 19.86
N LEU A 64 28.09 7.61 19.22
CA LEU A 64 27.77 6.55 18.25
C LEU A 64 26.99 5.40 18.92
N GLY A 65 27.38 5.02 20.14
CA GLY A 65 26.66 4.03 20.94
C GLY A 65 25.21 4.43 21.24
N ALA A 66 24.97 5.72 21.54
CA ALA A 66 23.62 6.27 21.73
C ALA A 66 22.79 6.24 20.43
N PHE A 67 23.40 6.61 19.29
CA PHE A 67 22.75 6.54 17.98
C PHE A 67 22.33 5.11 17.60
N LEU A 68 23.18 4.12 17.87
CA LEU A 68 22.86 2.70 17.64
C LEU A 68 21.64 2.23 18.45
N VAL A 69 21.37 2.82 19.62
CA VAL A 69 20.15 2.53 20.41
C VAL A 69 18.92 3.01 19.67
N LEU A 70 18.93 4.27 19.22
CA LEU A 70 17.80 4.86 18.49
C LEU A 70 17.55 4.12 17.19
N ALA A 71 18.61 3.82 16.43
CA ALA A 71 18.52 2.99 15.22
C ALA A 71 17.95 1.61 15.55
N GLY A 72 18.35 0.99 16.67
CA GLY A 72 17.78 -0.26 17.15
C GLY A 72 16.28 -0.18 17.42
N VAL A 73 15.80 0.88 18.08
CA VAL A 73 14.36 1.11 18.32
C VAL A 73 13.60 1.22 17.00
N VAL A 74 14.11 1.99 16.05
CA VAL A 74 13.52 2.11 14.71
C VAL A 74 13.46 0.75 14.01
N LEU A 75 14.53 -0.04 14.06
CA LEU A 75 14.57 -1.39 13.49
C LEU A 75 13.55 -2.33 14.15
N VAL A 76 13.34 -2.23 15.46
CA VAL A 76 12.30 -3.02 16.16
C VAL A 76 10.91 -2.64 15.67
N VAL A 77 10.61 -1.34 15.54
CA VAL A 77 9.32 -0.88 14.97
C VAL A 77 9.14 -1.39 13.54
N LEU A 78 10.20 -1.34 12.73
CA LEU A 78 10.18 -1.88 11.37
C LEU A 78 10.00 -3.40 11.33
N ALA A 79 10.57 -4.14 12.28
CA ALA A 79 10.38 -5.58 12.41
C ALA A 79 8.93 -5.92 12.80
N LEU A 80 8.33 -5.17 13.73
CA LEU A 80 6.91 -5.31 14.07
C LEU A 80 6.01 -5.03 12.87
N ALA A 81 6.31 -3.97 12.11
CA ALA A 81 5.58 -3.67 10.87
C ALA A 81 5.72 -4.79 9.82
N ALA A 82 6.87 -5.47 9.77
CA ALA A 82 7.07 -6.64 8.92
C ALA A 82 6.20 -7.83 9.35
N LEU A 83 6.13 -8.11 10.64
CA LEU A 83 5.26 -9.15 11.20
C LEU A 83 3.78 -8.88 10.91
N VAL A 84 3.33 -7.63 11.05
CA VAL A 84 1.95 -7.23 10.69
C VAL A 84 1.66 -7.51 9.22
N LYS A 85 2.59 -7.21 8.29
CA LYS A 85 2.40 -7.51 6.87
C LYS A 85 2.26 -9.01 6.61
N ILE A 86 3.06 -9.83 7.29
CA ILE A 86 2.99 -11.29 7.20
C ILE A 86 1.63 -11.77 7.72
N ALA A 87 1.25 -11.34 8.93
CA ALA A 87 -0.01 -11.71 9.56
C ALA A 87 -1.22 -11.35 8.68
N VAL A 88 -1.28 -10.10 8.18
CA VAL A 88 -2.34 -9.64 7.27
C VAL A 88 -2.35 -10.47 5.98
N GLY A 89 -1.19 -10.76 5.40
CA GLY A 89 -1.10 -11.58 4.19
C GLY A 89 -1.55 -13.03 4.42
N ILE A 90 -1.27 -13.61 5.59
CA ILE A 90 -1.74 -14.96 5.99
C ILE A 90 -3.26 -14.95 6.19
N LEU A 91 -3.78 -13.96 6.91
CA LEU A 91 -5.22 -13.81 7.14
C LEU A 91 -5.99 -13.63 5.83
N ASP A 92 -5.38 -13.06 4.79
CA ASP A 92 -5.98 -12.86 3.48
C ASP A 92 -5.70 -13.97 2.44
N LEU A 93 -4.86 -14.96 2.78
CA LEU A 93 -4.56 -16.09 1.89
C LEU A 93 -5.76 -17.04 1.76
N VAL A 94 -6.54 -17.20 2.84
CA VAL A 94 -7.57 -18.24 2.98
C VAL A 94 -8.98 -17.72 2.67
N PRO A 95 -9.50 -16.65 3.30
CA PRO A 95 -10.82 -16.13 3.00
C PRO A 95 -10.77 -15.23 1.77
N ARG A 96 -11.47 -15.62 0.71
CA ARG A 96 -11.78 -14.72 -0.41
C ARG A 96 -13.25 -14.39 -0.36
N THR A 97 -13.58 -13.11 -0.35
CA THR A 97 -14.96 -12.65 -0.37
C THR A 97 -15.38 -12.45 -1.82
N SER A 98 -16.46 -13.11 -2.21
CA SER A 98 -17.16 -12.86 -3.46
C SER A 98 -18.21 -11.79 -3.23
N VAL A 99 -18.08 -10.66 -3.92
CA VAL A 99 -18.96 -9.51 -3.77
C VAL A 99 -19.68 -9.28 -5.10
N PRO A 100 -20.98 -9.63 -5.21
CA PRO A 100 -21.76 -9.31 -6.39
C PRO A 100 -22.08 -7.81 -6.44
N GLY A 101 -22.14 -7.25 -7.65
CA GLY A 101 -22.57 -5.88 -7.85
C GLY A 101 -22.58 -5.44 -9.31
N THR A 102 -23.05 -4.22 -9.54
CA THR A 102 -23.11 -3.60 -10.86
C THR A 102 -22.01 -2.57 -11.01
N VAL A 103 -21.26 -2.58 -12.11
CA VAL A 103 -20.19 -1.61 -12.36
C VAL A 103 -20.78 -0.20 -12.45
N ILE A 104 -20.35 0.70 -11.58
CA ILE A 104 -20.70 2.12 -11.63
C ILE A 104 -19.67 2.87 -12.48
N SER A 105 -18.39 2.69 -12.16
CA SER A 105 -17.31 3.43 -12.81
C SER A 105 -16.00 2.68 -12.79
N ILE A 106 -15.22 2.87 -13.85
CA ILE A 106 -13.84 2.41 -13.97
C ILE A 106 -12.99 3.64 -14.26
N SER A 107 -12.07 3.99 -13.36
CA SER A 107 -11.29 5.23 -13.49
C SER A 107 -9.81 5.00 -13.24
N GLU A 108 -8.95 5.75 -13.94
CA GLU A 108 -7.54 5.85 -13.61
C GLU A 108 -7.33 6.98 -12.59
N ARG A 109 -6.79 6.65 -11.43
CA ARG A 109 -6.42 7.58 -10.35
C ARG A 109 -4.93 7.82 -10.39
N LYS A 110 -4.51 9.07 -10.28
CA LYS A 110 -3.08 9.43 -10.19
C LYS A 110 -2.74 9.66 -8.72
N PHE A 111 -1.55 9.26 -8.26
CA PHE A 111 -1.15 9.47 -6.86
C PHE A 111 -1.21 10.96 -6.50
N LEU A 112 -1.87 11.33 -5.40
CA LEU A 112 -2.11 12.73 -4.97
C LEU A 112 -3.04 13.54 -5.90
N ASP A 113 -3.92 12.88 -6.67
CA ASP A 113 -4.88 13.55 -7.55
C ASP A 113 -5.93 14.38 -6.81
N PHE A 114 -6.04 14.22 -5.49
CA PHE A 114 -6.88 15.03 -4.61
C PHE A 114 -6.30 16.41 -4.27
N LEU A 115 -5.04 16.70 -4.62
CA LEU A 115 -4.44 18.01 -4.36
C LEU A 115 -5.09 19.10 -5.25
N PRO A 116 -5.11 20.37 -4.81
CA PRO A 116 -5.51 21.49 -5.67
C PRO A 116 -4.68 21.56 -6.95
N ASP A 117 -5.29 21.99 -8.05
CA ASP A 117 -4.66 22.02 -9.38
C ASP A 117 -3.32 22.76 -9.39
N VAL A 118 -3.19 23.85 -8.61
CA VAL A 118 -1.94 24.62 -8.50
C VAL A 118 -0.79 23.77 -7.95
N VAL A 119 -1.05 22.95 -6.92
CA VAL A 119 -0.04 22.06 -6.31
C VAL A 119 0.24 20.88 -7.24
N ASN A 120 -0.80 20.34 -7.86
CA ASN A 120 -0.66 19.29 -8.86
C ASN A 120 0.20 19.76 -10.04
N ASN A 121 -0.01 20.98 -10.49
CA ASN A 121 0.78 21.54 -11.58
C ASN A 121 2.22 21.82 -11.10
N ALA A 122 2.43 22.43 -9.94
CA ALA A 122 3.79 22.66 -9.43
C ALA A 122 4.64 21.37 -9.31
N LEU A 123 4.02 20.25 -8.91
CA LEU A 123 4.71 18.97 -8.72
C LEU A 123 4.84 18.12 -10.00
N TRP A 124 3.91 18.25 -10.95
CA TRP A 124 3.83 17.35 -12.11
C TRP A 124 3.69 18.05 -13.49
N ASP A 125 3.72 19.38 -13.56
CA ASP A 125 3.54 20.18 -14.79
C ASP A 125 4.80 20.27 -15.64
N ARG A 126 5.26 19.10 -16.09
CA ARG A 126 6.08 18.98 -17.30
C ARG A 126 5.34 18.04 -18.24
N LYS A 127 4.36 18.58 -18.96
CA LYS A 127 3.49 17.89 -19.93
C LYS A 127 2.72 16.70 -19.33
N ASN A 128 1.41 16.91 -19.19
CA ASN A 128 0.32 16.05 -18.69
C ASN A 128 0.30 14.52 -18.99
N ASN A 129 1.28 13.94 -19.68
CA ASN A 129 1.20 12.58 -20.25
C ASN A 129 2.32 11.60 -19.87
N ASN A 130 3.17 11.82 -18.87
CA ASN A 130 4.27 10.89 -18.52
C ASN A 130 5.21 10.54 -19.71
N VAL A 131 5.08 11.23 -20.85
CA VAL A 131 5.84 11.01 -22.09
C VAL A 131 7.14 11.79 -21.96
N GLY A 132 8.28 11.08 -22.03
CA GLY A 132 9.61 11.68 -21.89
C GLY A 132 10.12 11.84 -20.46
N LEU A 133 9.32 11.47 -19.44
CA LEU A 133 9.75 11.52 -18.04
C LEU A 133 10.56 10.28 -17.65
N SER A 134 11.64 10.51 -16.89
CA SER A 134 12.45 9.45 -16.29
C SER A 134 11.61 8.63 -15.30
N TRP A 135 12.05 7.42 -14.95
CA TRP A 135 11.28 6.54 -14.07
C TRP A 135 11.01 7.15 -12.68
N ALA A 136 11.88 8.05 -12.21
CA ALA A 136 11.74 8.79 -10.96
C ALA A 136 10.69 9.91 -11.02
N GLU A 137 10.43 10.47 -12.20
CA GLU A 137 9.49 11.60 -12.42
C GLU A 137 8.08 11.12 -12.79
N ARG A 138 7.91 9.84 -13.13
CA ARG A 138 6.61 9.28 -13.52
C ARG A 138 5.66 9.22 -12.35
N ARG A 139 4.51 9.87 -12.51
CA ARG A 139 3.44 9.80 -11.51
C ARG A 139 2.86 8.39 -11.45
N ARG A 140 2.77 7.84 -10.23
CA ARG A 140 2.19 6.51 -10.01
C ARG A 140 0.69 6.52 -10.30
N VAL A 141 0.26 5.67 -11.24
CA VAL A 141 -1.14 5.50 -11.65
C VAL A 141 -1.72 4.26 -10.98
N ARG A 142 -3.00 4.31 -10.63
CA ARG A 142 -3.80 3.21 -10.08
C ARG A 142 -5.11 3.11 -10.84
N HIS A 143 -5.61 1.90 -11.04
CA HIS A 143 -6.92 1.68 -11.65
C HIS A 143 -7.93 1.43 -10.56
N GLU A 144 -9.07 2.09 -10.60
CA GLU A 144 -10.15 1.96 -9.61
C GLU A 144 -11.38 1.37 -10.27
N LEU A 145 -11.99 0.39 -9.60
CA LEU A 145 -13.26 -0.20 -9.95
C LEU A 145 -14.26 0.12 -8.84
N VAL A 146 -15.38 0.73 -9.20
CA VAL A 146 -16.47 1.04 -8.28
C VAL A 146 -17.70 0.26 -8.70
N ILE A 147 -18.30 -0.47 -7.76
CA ILE A 147 -19.52 -1.26 -7.98
C ILE A 147 -20.60 -0.88 -6.98
N ASP A 148 -21.86 -0.99 -7.40
CA ASP A 148 -23.02 -0.97 -6.52
C ASP A 148 -23.31 -2.40 -6.05
N THR A 149 -23.33 -2.62 -4.73
CA THR A 149 -23.58 -3.94 -4.15
C THR A 149 -25.03 -4.12 -3.66
N GLY A 150 -25.90 -3.14 -3.90
CA GLY A 150 -27.27 -3.10 -3.36
C GLY A 150 -27.33 -2.64 -1.90
N ASN A 151 -26.30 -2.95 -1.11
CA ASN A 151 -26.11 -2.42 0.25
C ASN A 151 -25.29 -1.10 0.26
N GLY A 152 -25.01 -0.55 -0.92
CA GLY A 152 -24.20 0.65 -1.11
C GLY A 152 -23.03 0.46 -2.07
N THR A 153 -22.34 1.57 -2.34
CA THR A 153 -21.22 1.59 -3.29
C THR A 153 -19.92 1.13 -2.64
N ARG A 154 -19.15 0.29 -3.33
CA ARG A 154 -17.83 -0.17 -2.90
C ARG A 154 -16.79 0.05 -4.00
N ALA A 155 -15.57 0.38 -3.60
CA ALA A 155 -14.46 0.66 -4.51
C ALA A 155 -13.25 -0.23 -4.22
N TRP A 156 -12.63 -0.74 -5.28
CA TRP A 156 -11.39 -1.51 -5.21
C TRP A 156 -10.31 -0.90 -6.09
N THR A 157 -9.07 -1.02 -5.63
CA THR A 157 -7.89 -0.71 -6.45
C THR A 157 -7.46 -1.94 -7.25
N LEU A 158 -7.54 -1.85 -8.57
CA LEU A 158 -7.06 -2.85 -9.51
C LEU A 158 -5.57 -2.64 -9.78
N ARG A 159 -4.77 -3.63 -9.39
CA ARG A 159 -3.32 -3.65 -9.66
C ARG A 159 -2.99 -3.93 -11.12
N ASN A 160 -3.79 -4.77 -11.78
CA ASN A 160 -3.60 -5.17 -13.16
C ASN A 160 -4.71 -4.57 -14.02
N ARG A 161 -4.37 -3.56 -14.83
CA ARG A 161 -5.29 -2.89 -15.77
C ARG A 161 -6.03 -3.87 -16.67
N ARG A 162 -5.41 -5.01 -17.01
CA ARG A 162 -6.05 -6.03 -17.87
C ARG A 162 -7.33 -6.59 -17.25
N LYS A 163 -7.46 -6.61 -15.91
CA LYS A 163 -8.68 -7.05 -15.22
C LYS A 163 -9.87 -6.10 -15.44
N ALA A 164 -9.60 -4.84 -15.75
CA ALA A 164 -10.62 -3.85 -16.09
C ALA A 164 -10.96 -3.82 -17.58
N ARG A 165 -10.19 -4.52 -18.42
CA ARG A 165 -10.34 -4.45 -19.87
C ARG A 165 -11.62 -5.20 -20.26
N GLY A 166 -12.53 -4.51 -20.95
CA GLY A 166 -13.80 -5.08 -21.40
C GLY A 166 -14.93 -5.00 -20.37
N LEU A 167 -14.67 -4.44 -19.18
CA LEU A 167 -15.74 -4.09 -18.24
C LEU A 167 -16.41 -2.79 -18.69
N LEU A 168 -17.74 -2.76 -18.66
CA LEU A 168 -18.53 -1.58 -18.98
C LEU A 168 -19.36 -1.13 -17.77
N PRO A 169 -19.56 0.19 -17.58
CA PRO A 169 -20.57 0.68 -16.65
C PRO A 169 -21.95 0.06 -16.93
N GLY A 170 -22.67 -0.31 -15.87
CA GLY A 170 -23.95 -1.02 -15.94
C GLY A 170 -23.85 -2.54 -16.02
N GLN A 171 -22.66 -3.11 -16.19
CA GLN A 171 -22.48 -4.57 -16.23
C GLN A 171 -22.60 -5.19 -14.84
N ALA A 172 -23.37 -6.28 -14.72
CA ALA A 172 -23.41 -7.09 -13.52
C ALA A 172 -22.15 -7.97 -13.43
N ILE A 173 -21.45 -7.90 -12.31
CA ILE A 173 -20.20 -8.64 -12.07
C ILE A 173 -20.14 -9.21 -10.65
N THR A 174 -19.28 -10.19 -10.45
CA THR A 174 -18.86 -10.66 -9.13
C THR A 174 -17.38 -10.39 -8.96
N VAL A 175 -17.03 -9.63 -7.93
CA VAL A 175 -15.64 -9.31 -7.58
C VAL A 175 -15.18 -10.30 -6.52
N VAL A 176 -14.13 -11.08 -6.82
CA VAL A 176 -13.48 -11.94 -5.84
C VAL A 176 -12.25 -11.21 -5.32
N ALA A 177 -12.31 -10.80 -4.05
CA ALA A 177 -11.26 -10.00 -3.43
C ALA A 177 -10.88 -10.50 -2.04
N SER A 178 -9.64 -10.22 -1.64
CA SER A 178 -9.18 -10.44 -0.27
C SER A 178 -9.80 -9.39 0.68
N PRO A 179 -10.30 -9.79 1.85
CA PRO A 179 -11.12 -8.93 2.71
C PRO A 179 -10.33 -7.80 3.37
N LEU A 180 -9.08 -8.03 3.80
CA LEU A 180 -8.31 -7.01 4.53
C LEU A 180 -7.53 -6.09 3.57
N VAL A 181 -6.87 -6.67 2.58
CA VAL A 181 -5.93 -6.01 1.67
C VAL A 181 -6.63 -5.49 0.42
N GLY A 182 -7.82 -6.03 0.10
CA GLY A 182 -8.64 -5.58 -1.03
C GLY A 182 -8.05 -5.97 -2.37
N TYR A 183 -7.20 -7.00 -2.38
CA TYR A 183 -6.64 -7.53 -3.61
C TYR A 183 -7.75 -8.16 -4.42
N VAL A 184 -8.05 -7.57 -5.58
CA VAL A 184 -8.96 -8.19 -6.55
C VAL A 184 -8.21 -9.30 -7.27
N GLU A 185 -8.59 -10.55 -7.01
CA GLU A 185 -8.06 -11.71 -7.72
C GLU A 185 -8.67 -11.79 -9.11
N ARG A 186 -9.99 -11.77 -9.21
CA ARG A 186 -10.70 -11.96 -10.47
C ARG A 186 -12.05 -11.26 -10.43
N ILE A 187 -12.54 -10.97 -11.62
CA ILE A 187 -13.83 -10.34 -11.87
C ILE A 187 -14.54 -11.26 -12.84
N GLU A 188 -15.69 -11.75 -12.44
CA GLU A 188 -16.50 -12.66 -13.24
C GLU A 188 -17.75 -11.92 -13.73
N PRO A 189 -18.08 -11.97 -15.03
CA PRO A 189 -19.35 -11.45 -15.51
C PRO A 189 -20.49 -12.28 -14.90
N ARG A 190 -21.56 -11.60 -14.50
CA ARG A 190 -22.78 -12.23 -14.04
C ARG A 190 -23.81 -12.13 -15.15
N HIS A 191 -24.18 -13.28 -15.70
CA HIS A 191 -25.25 -13.41 -16.68
C HIS A 191 -26.62 -13.40 -16.00
#